data_AF-A0A7V1MIX9-F1
#
_entry.id   AF-A0A7V1MIX9-F1
#
_cell.length_a   1.000
_cell.length_b   1.000
_cell.length_c   1.000
_cell.angle_alpha   90.00
_cell.angle_beta   90.00
_cell.angle_gamma   90.00
#
_symmetry.space_group_name_H-M   'P 1'
#
loop_
_entity.id
_entity.type
_entity.pdbx_description
1 polymer ?
#
loop_
_entity_poly.entity_id
_entity_poly.type
_entity_poly.pdbx_seq_one_letter_code
_entity_poly.pdbx_strand_id
1 'polypeptide(L)'
;MLRGNYTTRIDEKGRIKIPAAFRDIILQKYGSEFFVTSLDGDHVRLYPLPEWEKIEQRLAQLPEMDPVKEKFLRVTNFYGRQATMDGQ
;
A
#
# COMPACT_ATOMS: atom_id res chain seq x y z
N MET A 1 -2.06 11.22 -12.43
CA MET A 1 -0.91 11.19 -11.51
C MET A 1 -1.45 11.45 -10.12
N LEU A 2 -1.04 10.68 -9.10
CA LEU A 2 -1.48 10.89 -7.72
C LEU A 2 -0.52 11.87 -7.05
N ARG A 3 -0.93 13.13 -6.88
CA ARG A 3 -0.13 14.17 -6.20
C ARG A 3 -1.05 15.09 -5.41
N GLY A 4 -0.69 15.37 -4.17
CA GLY A 4 -1.45 16.23 -3.27
C GLY A 4 -1.32 15.77 -1.83
N ASN A 5 -1.73 16.63 -0.90
CA ASN A 5 -1.85 16.32 0.51
C ASN A 5 -3.31 16.58 0.92
N TYR A 6 -3.90 15.61 1.62
CA TYR A 6 -5.27 15.71 2.09
C TYR A 6 -5.32 15.25 3.54
N THR A 7 -5.90 16.08 4.41
CA THR A 7 -6.15 15.68 5.79
C THR A 7 -7.43 14.85 5.83
N THR A 8 -7.35 13.66 6.41
CA THR A 8 -8.48 12.77 6.63
C THR A 8 -8.43 12.26 8.06
N ARG A 9 -9.58 11.89 8.62
CA ARG A 9 -9.67 11.28 9.95
C ARG A 9 -9.85 9.78 9.80
N ILE A 10 -9.22 9.05 10.71
CA ILE A 10 -9.45 7.62 10.86
C ILE A 10 -10.71 7.46 11.72
N ASP A 11 -11.64 6.60 11.30
CA ASP A 11 -12.82 6.30 12.10
C ASP A 11 -12.51 5.31 13.25
N GLU A 12 -13.46 5.08 14.14
CA GLU A 12 -13.31 4.16 15.28
C GLU A 12 -13.04 2.70 14.89
N LYS A 13 -13.28 2.35 13.61
CA LYS A 13 -13.05 1.02 13.06
C LYS A 13 -11.73 0.94 12.27
N GLY A 14 -10.90 1.98 12.33
CA GLY A 14 -9.63 2.02 11.61
C GLY A 14 -9.77 2.26 10.10
N ARG A 15 -10.94 2.70 9.62
CA ARG A 15 -11.17 2.98 8.19
C ARG A 15 -10.72 4.40 7.87
N ILE A 16 -10.17 4.55 6.67
CA ILE A 16 -9.69 5.83 6.15
C ILE A 16 -10.45 6.12 4.86
N LYS A 17 -11.02 7.31 4.77
CA LYS A 17 -11.65 7.78 3.53
C LYS A 17 -10.56 8.21 2.54
N ILE A 18 -10.52 7.57 1.37
CA ILE A 18 -9.67 8.01 0.27
C ILE A 18 -10.23 9.32 -0.30
N PRO A 19 -9.41 10.38 -0.44
CA PRO A 19 -9.83 11.62 -1.07
C PRO A 19 -10.40 11.39 -2.47
N ALA A 20 -11.51 12.05 -2.80
CA ALA A 20 -12.20 11.87 -4.08
C ALA A 20 -11.28 12.11 -5.30
N ALA A 21 -10.37 13.08 -5.19
CA ALA A 21 -9.36 13.39 -6.22
C ALA A 21 -8.45 12.21 -6.59
N PHE A 22 -8.28 11.25 -5.68
CA PHE A 22 -7.47 10.04 -5.91
C PHE A 22 -8.33 8.82 -6.21
N ARG A 23 -9.53 8.72 -5.62
CA ARG A 23 -10.42 7.56 -5.73
C ARG A 23 -10.65 7.13 -7.17
N ASP A 24 -11.12 8.03 -8.03
CA ASP A 24 -11.47 7.69 -9.42
C ASP A 24 -10.26 7.24 -10.23
N ILE A 25 -9.12 7.93 -10.05
CA ILE A 25 -7.87 7.58 -10.72
C ILE A 25 -7.39 6.20 -10.27
N ILE A 26 -7.51 5.88 -8.98
CA ILE A 26 -7.06 4.59 -8.46
C ILE A 26 -7.96 3.47 -8.97
N LEU A 27 -9.28 3.62 -8.85
CA LEU A 27 -10.24 2.61 -9.31
C LEU A 27 -10.10 2.32 -10.80
N GLN A 28 -9.99 3.36 -11.63
CA GLN A 28 -9.90 3.18 -13.08
C GLN A 28 -8.58 2.54 -13.53
N LYS A 29 -7.47 2.80 -12.84
CA LYS A 29 -6.14 2.37 -13.29
C LYS A 29 -5.61 1.11 -12.60
N TYR A 30 -5.98 0.90 -11.35
CA TYR A 30 -5.38 -0.13 -10.50
C TYR A 30 -6.42 -1.01 -9.78
N GLY A 31 -7.71 -0.69 -9.88
CA GLY A 31 -8.77 -1.42 -9.20
C GLY A 31 -8.99 -0.98 -7.74
N SER A 32 -9.70 -1.80 -6.98
CA SER A 32 -10.10 -1.53 -5.60
C SER A 32 -9.24 -2.26 -4.55
N GLU A 33 -8.24 -3.03 -4.98
CA GLU A 33 -7.40 -3.81 -4.08
C GLU A 33 -6.10 -3.09 -3.73
N PHE A 34 -5.74 -3.16 -2.46
CA PHE A 34 -4.57 -2.50 -1.91
C PHE A 34 -3.77 -3.45 -1.03
N PHE A 35 -2.46 -3.29 -1.05
CA PHE A 35 -1.58 -3.78 0.00
C PHE A 35 -1.30 -2.64 0.99
N VAL A 36 -1.68 -2.84 2.24
CA VAL A 36 -1.52 -1.89 3.34
C VAL A 36 -0.38 -2.38 4.21
N THR A 37 0.63 -1.55 4.46
CA THR A 37 1.80 -1.95 5.25
C THR A 37 2.48 -0.74 5.91
N SER A 38 3.59 -0.97 6.61
CA SER A 38 4.46 0.05 7.16
C SER A 38 5.93 -0.35 6.99
N LEU A 39 6.84 0.63 7.03
CA LEU A 39 8.30 0.39 7.04
C LEU A 39 8.94 0.61 8.41
N ASP A 40 8.25 1.30 9.31
CA ASP A 40 8.75 1.72 10.63
C ASP A 40 7.73 1.47 11.75
N GLY A 41 6.46 1.28 11.41
CA GLY A 41 5.36 1.15 12.36
C GLY A 41 4.69 2.48 12.73
N ASP A 42 5.28 3.61 12.36
CA ASP A 42 4.77 4.95 12.68
C ASP A 42 3.80 5.47 11.61
N HIS A 43 4.00 5.04 10.36
CA HIS A 43 3.19 5.48 9.22
C HIS A 43 2.62 4.32 8.42
N VAL A 44 1.38 4.49 7.95
CA VAL A 44 0.75 3.54 7.03
C VAL A 44 1.07 3.92 5.59
N ARG A 45 1.43 2.91 4.80
CA ARG A 45 1.62 2.99 3.36
C ARG A 45 0.56 2.16 2.66
N LEU A 46 -0.05 2.76 1.64
CA LEU A 46 -1.09 2.16 0.81
C LEU A 46 -0.54 2.03 -0.59
N TYR A 47 -0.47 0.79 -1.09
CA TYR A 47 -0.08 0.49 -2.45
C TYR A 47 -1.27 -0.12 -3.17
N PRO A 48 -1.69 0.39 -4.35
CA PRO A 48 -2.58 -0.39 -5.20
C PRO A 48 -1.92 -1.74 -5.48
N LEU A 49 -2.69 -2.83 -5.39
CA LEU A 49 -2.14 -4.19 -5.45
C LEU A 49 -1.27 -4.43 -6.70
N PRO A 50 -1.64 -3.99 -7.92
CA PRO A 50 -0.79 -4.16 -9.10
C PRO A 50 0.57 -3.45 -9.03
N GLU A 51 0.67 -2.37 -8.25
CA GLU A 51 1.95 -1.68 -8.03
C GLU A 51 2.78 -2.36 -6.96
N TRP A 52 2.14 -2.96 -5.95
CA TRP A 52 2.82 -3.79 -4.96
C TRP A 52 3.43 -5.03 -5.60
N GLU A 53 2.68 -5.74 -6.45
CA GLU A 53 3.17 -6.91 -7.18
C GLU A 53 4.41 -6.59 -8.03
N LYS A 54 4.48 -5.39 -8.63
CA LYS A 54 5.67 -4.93 -9.35
C LYS A 54 6.87 -4.73 -8.44
N ILE A 55 6.66 -4.27 -7.20
CA ILE A 55 7.72 -4.17 -6.20
C ILE A 55 8.21 -5.58 -5.84
N GLU A 56 7.30 -6.51 -5.59
CA GLU A 56 7.63 -7.91 -5.29
C GLU A 56 8.39 -8.57 -6.43
N GLN A 57 7.98 -8.37 -7.68
CA GLN A 57 8.68 -8.87 -8.87
C GLN A 57 10.09 -8.30 -9.00
N ARG A 58 10.30 -7.02 -8.67
CA ARG A 58 11.65 -6.41 -8.66
C ARG A 58 12.51 -6.99 -7.54
N LEU A 59 11.94 -7.21 -6.36
CA LEU A 59 12.64 -7.83 -5.24
C LEU A 59 12.98 -9.30 -5.52
N ALA A 60 12.13 -10.01 -6.27
CA ALA A 60 12.38 -11.39 -6.69
C ALA A 60 13.62 -11.51 -7.59
N GLN A 61 13.98 -10.46 -8.34
CA GLN A 61 15.16 -10.44 -9.20
C GLN A 61 16.48 -10.16 -8.44
N LEU A 62 16.40 -9.66 -7.21
CA LEU A 62 17.57 -9.43 -6.38
C LEU A 62 18.08 -10.75 -5.76
N PRO A 63 19.39 -10.86 -5.47
CA PRO A 63 19.97 -12.01 -4.79
C PRO A 63 19.20 -12.39 -3.52
N GLU A 64 19.09 -13.69 -3.26
CA GLU A 64 18.32 -14.20 -2.12
C GLU A 64 18.97 -13.82 -0.78
N MET A 65 20.30 -13.81 -0.72
CA MET A 65 21.09 -13.43 0.47
C MET A 65 21.40 -11.93 0.55
N ASP A 66 20.49 -11.07 0.06
CA ASP A 66 20.61 -9.63 0.25
C ASP A 66 19.94 -9.21 1.58
N PRO A 67 20.70 -8.73 2.58
CA PRO A 67 20.15 -8.43 3.91
C PRO A 67 19.17 -7.25 3.88
N VAL A 68 19.26 -6.36 2.90
CA VAL A 68 18.33 -5.23 2.73
C VAL A 68 16.98 -5.72 2.22
N LYS A 69 16.99 -6.61 1.22
CA LYS A 69 15.79 -7.30 0.72
C LYS A 69 15.10 -8.08 1.85
N GLU A 70 15.84 -8.90 2.59
CA GLU A 70 15.26 -9.68 3.69
C GLU A 70 14.65 -8.79 4.77
N LYS A 71 15.35 -7.70 5.15
CA LYS A 71 14.81 -6.72 6.09
C LYS A 71 13.52 -6.08 5.56
N PHE A 72 13.52 -5.65 4.30
CA PHE A 72 12.36 -5.04 3.67
C PHE A 72 11.15 -5.99 3.69
N LEU A 73 11.31 -7.20 3.15
CA LEU A 73 10.25 -8.21 3.09
C LEU A 73 9.72 -8.57 4.49
N ARG A 74 10.60 -8.76 5.46
CA ARG A 74 10.22 -9.06 6.84
C ARG A 74 9.33 -7.97 7.43
N VAL A 75 9.73 -6.70 7.29
CA VAL A 75 8.99 -5.57 7.85
C VAL A 75 7.66 -5.39 7.12
N THR A 76 7.67 -5.41 5.79
CA THR A 76 6.45 -5.19 5.01
C THR A 76 5.45 -6.32 5.16
N ASN A 77 5.90 -7.55 5.38
CA ASN A 77 5.03 -8.69 5.67
C ASN A 77 4.50 -8.67 7.11
N PHE A 78 5.31 -8.21 8.07
CA PHE A 78 4.88 -8.12 9.47
C PHE A 78 3.73 -7.12 9.66
N TYR A 79 3.81 -5.94 9.03
CA TYR A 79 2.74 -4.93 9.06
C TYR A 79 1.72 -5.08 7.93
N GLY A 80 1.99 -5.99 6.98
CA GLY A 80 1.31 -6.08 5.71
C GLY A 80 -0.02 -6.80 5.75
N ARG A 81 -1.03 -6.24 5.07
CA ARG A 81 -2.29 -6.92 4.80
C ARG A 81 -2.90 -6.42 3.51
N GLN A 82 -3.50 -7.32 2.73
CA GLN A 82 -4.35 -6.96 1.60
C GLN A 82 -5.72 -6.48 2.09
N ALA A 83 -6.19 -5.36 1.55
CA ALA A 83 -7.48 -4.77 1.85
C ALA A 83 -8.17 -4.31 0.57
N THR A 84 -9.50 -4.39 0.56
CA THR A 84 -10.34 -3.93 -0.54
C THR A 84 -11.01 -2.63 -0.15
N MET A 85 -10.99 -1.64 -1.05
CA MET A 85 -11.72 -0.39 -0.87
C MET A 85 -13.21 -0.62 -1.11
N ASP A 86 -14.02 -0.21 -0.13
CA ASP A 86 -15.47 -0.24 -0.23
C ASP A 86 -16.01 0.74 -1.29
N GLY A 87 -17.14 0.36 -1.91
CA GLY A 87 -17.82 1.18 -2.92
C GLY A 87 -18.58 2.40 -2.37
N GLN A 88 -18.56 2.64 -1.06
CA GLN A 88 -19.36 3.68 -0.40
C GLN A 88 -18.79 5.10 -0.56
#